data_AF-A0A2G0ZA27-F1
#
_entry.id   AF-A0A2G0ZA27-F1
#
_cell.length_a   1.000
_cell.length_b   1.000
_cell.length_c   1.000
_cell.angle_alpha   90.00
_cell.angle_beta   90.00
_cell.angle_gamma   90.00
#
_symmetry.space_group_name_H-M   'P 1'
#
loop_
_entity.id
_entity.type
_entity.pdbx_description
1 polymer ?
#
loop_
_entity_poly.entity_id
_entity_poly.type
_entity_poly.pdbx_seq_one_letter_code
_entity_poly.pdbx_strand_id
1 'polypeptide(L)'
;MTKTTLHPEWRQAAKDIAEQFKYGDLVSMVWLQEAFHLQEPKNIDEFKSYQFDFLASMDALRQELLEEHKLILRNVRGAGYEVVEPNEQVEFAWHSAFGKVKQELGKLAGAIRNIRYDELSEEKRREHADAQAKLCGVTAFVRREGKRKTGLLKAS
;
A
#
# COMPACT_ATOMS: atom_id res chain seq x y z
N MET A 1 -4.36 37.94 -7.71
CA MET A 1 -5.18 36.72 -7.62
C MET A 1 -4.64 35.91 -6.45
N THR A 2 -5.37 35.90 -5.34
CA THR A 2 -5.00 35.20 -4.09
C THR A 2 -4.95 33.70 -4.35
N LYS A 3 -3.74 33.13 -4.44
CA LYS A 3 -3.52 31.68 -4.44
C LYS A 3 -3.93 31.17 -3.05
N THR A 4 -5.16 30.71 -2.91
CA THR A 4 -5.60 30.05 -1.68
C THR A 4 -4.97 28.66 -1.66
N THR A 5 -3.86 28.52 -0.94
CA THR A 5 -3.25 27.21 -0.66
C THR A 5 -4.19 26.43 0.25
N LEU A 6 -4.64 25.25 -0.19
CA LEU A 6 -5.38 24.35 0.68
C LEU A 6 -4.41 23.82 1.75
N HIS A 7 -4.70 24.12 3.00
CA HIS A 7 -4.07 23.44 4.13
C HIS A 7 -4.95 22.27 4.58
N PRO A 8 -4.37 21.14 4.96
CA PRO A 8 -2.93 20.79 4.92
C PRO A 8 -2.39 20.56 3.48
N GLU A 9 -1.06 20.63 3.34
CA GLU A 9 -0.31 20.70 2.07
C GLU A 9 -0.65 19.56 1.10
N TRP A 10 -0.92 18.36 1.62
CA TRP A 10 -1.30 17.20 0.83
C TRP A 10 -2.64 17.36 0.11
N ARG A 11 -3.57 18.22 0.57
CA ARG A 11 -4.81 18.54 -0.17
C ARG A 11 -4.52 19.38 -1.40
N GLN A 12 -3.62 20.35 -1.26
CA GLN A 12 -3.18 21.14 -2.41
C GLN A 12 -2.46 20.24 -3.41
N ALA A 13 -1.58 19.35 -2.94
CA ALA A 13 -0.92 18.37 -3.79
C ALA A 13 -1.91 17.43 -4.51
N ALA A 14 -2.99 17.01 -3.85
CA ALA A 14 -4.03 16.18 -4.47
C ALA A 14 -4.72 16.92 -5.62
N LYS A 15 -5.12 18.17 -5.38
CA LYS A 15 -5.72 19.04 -6.39
C LYS A 15 -4.77 19.29 -7.55
N ASP A 16 -3.50 19.62 -7.26
CA ASP A 16 -2.49 19.89 -8.27
C ASP A 16 -2.22 18.64 -9.13
N ILE A 17 -2.16 17.45 -8.53
CA ILE A 17 -2.04 16.20 -9.27
C ILE A 17 -3.24 16.00 -10.20
N ALA A 18 -4.46 16.18 -9.69
CA ALA A 18 -5.68 15.98 -10.48
C ALA A 18 -5.84 16.97 -11.64
N GLU A 19 -5.30 18.20 -11.50
CA GLU A 19 -5.39 19.24 -12.53
C GLU A 19 -4.24 19.19 -13.54
N GLN A 20 -3.03 18.77 -13.12
CA GLN A 20 -1.80 18.92 -13.92
C GLN A 20 -1.30 17.61 -14.52
N PHE A 21 -1.58 16.46 -13.89
CA PHE A 21 -1.07 15.17 -14.33
C PHE A 21 -2.16 14.37 -15.04
N LYS A 22 -1.79 13.75 -16.16
CA LYS A 22 -2.65 12.82 -16.89
C LYS A 22 -2.39 11.39 -16.42
N TYR A 23 -3.30 10.49 -16.80
CA TYR A 23 -3.07 9.07 -16.60
C TYR A 23 -1.79 8.62 -17.32
N GLY A 24 -1.04 7.72 -16.68
CA GLY A 24 0.28 7.28 -17.12
C GLY A 24 1.43 8.24 -16.78
N ASP A 25 1.16 9.49 -16.37
CA ASP A 25 2.21 10.43 -15.99
C ASP A 25 2.88 10.03 -14.68
N LEU A 26 4.18 10.33 -14.60
CA LEU A 26 5.01 10.07 -13.42
C LEU A 26 5.07 11.32 -12.53
N VAL A 27 4.49 11.21 -11.34
CA VAL A 27 4.72 12.13 -10.22
C VAL A 27 6.05 11.74 -9.56
N SER A 28 7.08 12.57 -9.76
CA SER A 28 8.43 12.28 -9.23
C SER A 28 8.48 12.45 -7.71
N MET A 29 9.45 11.79 -7.07
CA MET A 29 9.70 11.98 -5.64
C MET A 29 10.04 13.44 -5.30
N VAL A 30 10.84 14.11 -6.14
CA VAL A 30 11.22 15.52 -5.95
C VAL A 30 9.98 16.41 -5.97
N TRP A 31 9.07 16.20 -6.92
CA TRP A 31 7.82 16.96 -7.00
C TRP A 31 6.99 16.81 -5.72
N LEU A 32 6.87 15.59 -5.18
CA LEU A 32 6.12 15.35 -3.94
C LEU A 32 6.77 16.01 -2.73
N GLN A 33 8.09 16.00 -2.64
CA GLN A 33 8.82 16.65 -1.56
C GLN A 33 8.62 18.17 -1.58
N GLU A 34 8.68 18.76 -2.77
CA GLU A 34 8.37 20.17 -2.99
C GLU A 34 6.91 20.47 -2.66
N ALA A 35 5.97 19.65 -3.12
CA ALA A 35 4.53 19.84 -2.91
C ALA A 35 4.12 19.73 -1.43
N PHE A 36 4.80 18.90 -0.64
CA PHE A 36 4.58 18.80 0.80
C PHE A 36 5.33 19.85 1.62
N HIS A 37 6.14 20.70 0.98
CA HIS A 37 6.91 21.75 1.64
C HIS A 37 7.82 21.22 2.78
N LEU A 38 8.26 19.96 2.68
CA LEU A 38 9.07 19.33 3.72
C LEU A 38 10.51 19.86 3.68
N GLN A 39 11.05 20.22 4.84
CA GLN A 39 12.41 20.74 4.95
C GLN A 39 13.44 19.63 4.75
N GLU A 40 14.44 19.87 3.92
CA GLU A 40 15.52 18.90 3.73
C GLU A 40 16.29 18.69 5.03
N PRO A 41 16.43 17.45 5.51
CA PRO A 41 17.03 17.16 6.80
C PRO A 41 18.55 17.37 6.74
N LYS A 42 19.10 18.01 7.78
CA LYS A 42 20.55 18.30 7.89
C LYS A 42 21.31 17.27 8.69
N ASN A 43 20.62 16.47 9.50
CA ASN A 43 21.20 15.42 10.34
C ASN A 43 20.32 14.17 10.37
N ILE A 44 20.83 13.11 11.01
CA ILE A 44 20.19 11.78 11.04
C ILE A 44 18.84 11.81 11.75
N ASP A 45 18.69 12.59 12.82
CA ASP A 45 17.44 12.62 13.58
C ASP A 45 16.37 13.42 12.85
N GLU A 46 16.74 14.55 12.22
CA GLU A 46 15.88 15.26 11.29
C GLU A 46 15.46 14.38 10.11
N PHE A 47 16.37 13.54 9.61
CA PHE A 47 16.06 12.62 8.50
C PHE A 47 14.98 11.60 8.88
N LYS A 48 15.00 11.08 10.12
CA LYS A 48 13.95 10.18 10.61
C LYS A 48 12.59 10.88 10.68
N SER A 49 12.54 12.08 11.27
CA SER A 49 11.31 12.87 11.35
C SER A 49 10.77 13.19 9.97
N TYR A 50 11.64 13.64 9.06
CA TYR A 50 11.32 13.89 7.66
C TYR A 50 10.69 12.68 6.98
N GLN A 51 11.23 11.48 7.20
CA GLN A 51 10.67 10.25 6.64
C GLN A 51 9.26 9.97 7.15
N PHE A 52 8.99 10.18 8.44
CA PHE A 52 7.65 10.02 9.00
C PHE A 52 6.67 11.06 8.47
N ASP A 53 7.08 12.32 8.39
CA ASP A 53 6.26 13.42 7.86
C ASP A 53 5.90 13.18 6.39
N PHE A 54 6.87 12.72 5.59
CA PHE A 54 6.65 12.34 4.20
C PHE A 54 5.68 11.16 4.08
N LEU A 55 5.86 10.10 4.89
CA LEU A 55 4.96 8.95 4.86
C LEU A 55 3.53 9.32 5.26
N ALA A 56 3.37 10.12 6.32
CA ALA A 56 2.07 10.60 6.77
C ALA A 56 1.38 11.46 5.69
N SER A 57 2.13 12.38 5.06
CA SER A 57 1.62 13.22 3.97
C SER A 57 1.24 12.40 2.74
N MET A 58 2.05 11.39 2.38
CA MET A 58 1.74 10.47 1.29
C MET A 58 0.49 9.65 1.54
N ASP A 59 0.27 9.18 2.76
CA ASP A 59 -0.91 8.39 3.09
C ASP A 59 -2.18 9.25 3.03
N ALA A 60 -2.13 10.47 3.56
CA ALA A 60 -3.23 11.43 3.46
C ALA A 60 -3.50 11.84 1.99
N LEU A 61 -2.44 12.12 1.22
CA LEU A 61 -2.53 12.42 -0.21
C LEU A 61 -3.25 11.30 -0.98
N ARG A 62 -2.85 10.05 -0.77
CA ARG A 62 -3.46 8.90 -1.46
C ARG A 62 -4.94 8.76 -1.13
N GLN A 63 -5.31 9.02 0.12
CA GLN A 63 -6.70 8.97 0.55
C GLN A 63 -7.53 10.07 -0.13
N GLU A 64 -7.04 11.31 -0.11
CA GLU A 64 -7.71 12.44 -0.79
C GLU A 64 -7.85 12.21 -2.29
N LEU A 65 -6.78 11.77 -2.96
CA LEU A 65 -6.82 11.45 -4.39
C LEU A 65 -7.86 10.38 -4.71
N LEU A 66 -7.97 9.35 -3.87
CA LEU A 66 -8.94 8.27 -4.05
C LEU A 66 -10.38 8.76 -3.82
N GLU A 67 -10.61 9.44 -2.70
CA GLU A 67 -11.95 9.81 -2.23
C GLU A 67 -12.53 10.98 -3.00
N GLU A 68 -11.75 12.03 -3.25
CA GLU A 68 -12.24 13.27 -3.90
C GLU A 68 -12.01 13.26 -5.41
N HIS A 69 -10.88 12.72 -5.87
CA HIS A 69 -10.48 12.81 -7.28
C HIS A 69 -10.61 11.49 -8.08
N LYS A 70 -10.93 10.37 -7.42
CA LYS A 70 -10.99 9.02 -8.04
C LYS A 70 -9.68 8.63 -8.75
N LEU A 71 -8.55 9.08 -8.22
CA LEU A 71 -7.21 8.81 -8.73
C LEU A 71 -6.48 7.84 -7.80
N ILE A 72 -5.69 6.95 -8.40
CA ILE A 72 -4.80 6.05 -7.68
C ILE A 72 -3.37 6.28 -8.15
N LEU A 73 -2.45 6.31 -7.20
CA LEU A 73 -1.01 6.37 -7.47
C LEU A 73 -0.38 4.98 -7.33
N ARG A 74 0.32 4.53 -8.38
CA ARG A 74 1.10 3.29 -8.40
C ARG A 74 2.57 3.61 -8.21
N ASN A 75 3.20 3.04 -7.18
CA ASN A 75 4.64 3.22 -7.01
C ASN A 75 5.42 2.58 -8.17
N VAL A 76 6.28 3.37 -8.80
CA VAL A 76 7.26 2.93 -9.78
C VAL A 76 8.64 2.99 -9.13
N ARG A 77 9.19 1.80 -8.84
CA ARG A 77 10.41 1.66 -8.04
C ARG A 77 11.56 2.50 -8.63
N GLY A 78 12.09 3.41 -7.82
CA GLY A 78 13.22 4.27 -8.19
C GLY A 78 12.86 5.50 -9.04
N ALA A 79 11.59 5.66 -9.45
CA ALA A 79 11.17 6.77 -10.30
C ALA A 79 10.18 7.71 -9.58
N GLY A 80 9.18 7.15 -8.89
CA GLY A 80 8.12 7.95 -8.24
C GLY A 80 6.80 7.20 -8.23
N TYR A 81 5.73 7.90 -8.60
CA TYR A 81 4.38 7.37 -8.62
C TYR A 81 3.68 7.68 -9.93
N GLU A 82 3.15 6.66 -10.58
CA GLU A 82 2.37 6.80 -11.81
C GLU A 82 0.89 6.99 -11.48
N VAL A 83 0.22 7.91 -12.20
CA VAL A 83 -1.23 8.08 -12.11
C VAL A 83 -1.92 6.95 -12.89
N VAL A 84 -2.60 6.05 -12.18
CA VAL A 84 -3.16 4.83 -12.77
C VAL A 84 -4.38 5.13 -13.64
N GLU A 85 -4.35 4.64 -14.88
CA GLU A 85 -5.48 4.65 -15.82
C GLU A 85 -6.75 4.06 -15.18
N PRO A 86 -7.94 4.66 -15.38
CA PRO A 86 -9.18 4.21 -14.74
C PRO A 86 -9.48 2.72 -14.97
N ASN A 87 -9.21 2.24 -16.18
CA ASN A 87 -9.42 0.82 -16.56
C ASN A 87 -8.50 -0.13 -15.77
N GLU A 88 -7.33 0.34 -15.33
CA GLU A 88 -6.37 -0.46 -14.55
C GLU A 88 -6.60 -0.36 -13.03
N GLN A 89 -7.36 0.65 -12.55
CA GLN A 89 -7.51 0.91 -11.12
C GLN A 89 -8.13 -0.27 -10.36
N VAL A 90 -9.12 -0.94 -10.95
CA VAL A 90 -9.78 -2.10 -10.32
C VAL A 90 -8.79 -3.26 -10.18
N GLU A 91 -8.04 -3.57 -11.24
CA GLU A 91 -7.00 -4.59 -11.20
C GLU A 91 -5.94 -4.26 -10.16
N PHE A 92 -5.47 -3.02 -10.16
CA PHE A 92 -4.44 -2.57 -9.23
C PHE A 92 -4.91 -2.67 -7.77
N ALA A 93 -6.13 -2.23 -7.47
CA ALA A 93 -6.71 -2.32 -6.13
C ALA A 93 -6.79 -3.78 -5.65
N TRP A 94 -7.24 -4.70 -6.51
CA TRP A 94 -7.28 -6.13 -6.20
C TRP A 94 -5.89 -6.71 -5.96
N HIS A 95 -4.91 -6.42 -6.82
CA HIS A 95 -3.55 -6.90 -6.66
C HIS A 95 -2.92 -6.40 -5.36
N SER A 96 -3.11 -5.11 -5.02
CA SER A 96 -2.61 -4.51 -3.79
C SER A 96 -3.23 -5.16 -2.54
N ALA A 97 -4.56 -5.33 -2.53
CA ALA A 97 -5.27 -5.94 -1.41
C ALA A 97 -4.88 -7.40 -1.19
N PHE A 98 -4.91 -8.23 -2.24
CA PHE A 98 -4.52 -9.64 -2.14
C PHE A 98 -3.03 -9.82 -1.81
N GLY A 99 -2.17 -8.90 -2.26
CA GLY A 99 -0.77 -8.85 -1.88
C GLY A 99 -0.60 -8.71 -0.36
N LYS A 100 -1.32 -7.76 0.26
CA LYS A 100 -1.32 -7.54 1.72
C LYS A 100 -1.86 -8.76 2.48
N VAL A 101 -2.99 -9.32 2.05
CA VAL A 101 -3.56 -10.52 2.68
C VAL A 101 -2.57 -11.69 2.65
N LYS A 102 -1.91 -11.91 1.50
CA LYS A 102 -0.89 -12.96 1.37
C LYS A 102 0.30 -12.73 2.31
N GLN A 103 0.74 -11.48 2.47
CA GLN A 103 1.82 -11.12 3.38
C GLN A 103 1.45 -11.41 4.84
N GLU A 104 0.26 -10.99 5.29
CA GLU A 104 -0.20 -11.23 6.66
C GLU A 104 -0.38 -12.72 6.96
N LEU A 105 -0.92 -13.50 6.01
CA LEU A 105 -0.98 -14.96 6.14
C LEU A 105 0.41 -15.59 6.23
N GLY A 106 1.39 -15.04 5.51
CA GLY A 106 2.80 -15.47 5.62
C GLY A 106 3.39 -15.22 7.01
N LYS A 107 3.10 -14.07 7.61
CA LYS A 107 3.52 -13.75 8.99
C LYS A 107 2.87 -14.71 9.99
N LEU A 108 1.56 -14.95 9.86
CA LEU A 108 0.82 -15.92 10.68
C LEU A 108 1.41 -17.33 10.54
N ALA A 109 1.74 -17.75 9.31
CA ALA A 109 2.40 -19.04 9.05
C ALA A 109 3.78 -19.14 9.72
N GLY A 110 4.53 -18.03 9.75
CA GLY A 110 5.79 -17.95 10.48
C GLY A 110 5.59 -18.09 11.99
N ALA A 111 4.64 -17.36 12.56
CA ALA A 111 4.34 -17.40 14.00
C ALA A 111 3.89 -18.78 14.47
N ILE A 112 3.00 -19.44 13.71
CA ILE A 112 2.56 -20.80 14.04
C ILE A 112 3.72 -21.79 13.89
N ARG A 113 4.57 -21.66 12.87
CA ARG A 113 5.67 -22.62 12.64
C ARG A 113 6.79 -22.50 13.67
N ASN A 114 7.11 -21.29 14.10
CA ASN A 114 8.24 -21.00 14.97
C ASN A 114 7.84 -20.99 16.44
N ILE A 115 7.29 -22.10 16.91
CA ILE A 115 6.99 -22.32 18.33
C ILE A 115 7.91 -23.40 18.92
N ARG A 116 8.12 -23.36 20.24
CA ARG A 116 8.87 -24.38 20.97
C ARG A 116 7.99 -25.62 21.18
N TYR A 117 7.99 -26.49 20.18
CA TYR A 117 7.09 -27.65 20.11
C TYR A 117 7.35 -28.68 21.23
N ASP A 118 8.60 -28.72 21.69
CA ASP A 118 9.08 -29.52 22.82
C ASP A 118 8.48 -29.11 24.16
N GLU A 119 8.16 -27.82 24.34
CA GLU A 119 7.52 -27.29 25.55
C GLU A 119 5.99 -27.50 25.58
N LEU A 120 5.39 -28.01 24.50
CA LEU A 120 3.95 -28.22 24.42
C LEU A 120 3.50 -29.56 25.05
N SER A 121 2.34 -29.55 25.69
CA SER A 121 1.60 -30.78 26.02
C SER A 121 1.06 -31.45 24.75
N GLU A 122 0.72 -32.74 24.81
CA GLU A 122 0.17 -33.47 23.65
C GLU A 122 -1.14 -32.87 23.12
N GLU A 123 -2.00 -32.37 24.02
CA GLU A 123 -3.23 -31.68 23.64
C GLU A 123 -2.92 -30.41 22.84
N LYS A 124 -1.97 -29.58 23.32
CA LYS A 124 -1.55 -28.37 22.61
C LYS A 124 -0.83 -28.66 21.30
N ARG A 125 -0.09 -29.77 21.21
CA ARG A 125 0.49 -30.25 19.94
C ARG A 125 -0.59 -30.60 18.92
N ARG A 126 -1.71 -31.20 19.34
CA ARG A 126 -2.84 -31.52 18.47
C ARG A 126 -3.58 -30.26 18.01
N GLU A 127 -3.88 -29.33 18.92
CA GLU A 127 -4.46 -28.02 18.57
C GLU A 127 -3.58 -27.26 17.57
N HIS A 128 -2.26 -27.34 17.76
CA HIS A 128 -1.29 -26.69 16.87
C HIS A 128 -1.30 -27.29 15.45
N ALA A 129 -1.34 -28.62 15.34
CA ALA A 129 -1.47 -29.29 14.04
C ALA A 129 -2.77 -28.92 13.32
N ASP A 130 -3.88 -28.82 14.05
CA ASP A 130 -5.17 -28.37 13.50
C ASP A 130 -5.11 -26.90 13.04
N ALA A 131 -4.48 -26.01 13.82
CA ALA A 131 -4.27 -24.62 13.44
C ALA A 131 -3.44 -24.49 12.16
N GLN A 132 -2.39 -25.30 11.99
CA GLN A 132 -1.61 -25.38 10.76
C GLN A 132 -2.47 -25.83 9.57
N ALA A 133 -3.29 -26.88 9.74
CA ALA A 133 -4.16 -27.39 8.68
C ALA A 133 -5.19 -26.32 8.23
N LYS A 134 -5.82 -25.62 9.18
CA LYS A 134 -6.75 -24.52 8.90
C LYS A 134 -6.08 -23.39 8.13
N LEU A 135 -4.88 -22.98 8.55
CA LEU A 135 -4.11 -21.94 7.87
C LEU A 135 -3.75 -22.34 6.42
N CYS A 136 -3.37 -23.60 6.19
CA CYS A 136 -3.12 -24.12 4.84
C CYS A 136 -4.38 -23.98 3.97
N GLY A 137 -5.55 -24.31 4.51
CA GLY A 137 -6.84 -24.15 3.83
C GLY A 137 -7.14 -22.69 3.44
N VAL A 138 -7.00 -21.76 4.40
CA VAL A 138 -7.21 -20.32 4.16
C VAL A 138 -6.23 -19.79 3.11
N THR A 139 -4.96 -20.16 3.20
CA THR A 139 -3.92 -19.74 2.25
C THR A 139 -4.21 -20.25 0.84
N ALA A 140 -4.66 -21.50 0.70
CA ALA A 140 -5.05 -22.09 -0.58
C ALA A 140 -6.26 -21.37 -1.19
N PHE A 141 -7.26 -21.05 -0.36
CA PHE A 141 -8.43 -20.27 -0.78
C PHE A 141 -8.03 -18.88 -1.30
N VAL A 142 -7.28 -18.10 -0.52
CA VAL A 142 -6.85 -16.75 -0.92
C VAL A 142 -6.03 -16.78 -2.21
N ARG A 143 -5.13 -17.76 -2.37
CA ARG A 143 -4.35 -17.93 -3.60
C ARG A 143 -5.24 -18.21 -4.81
N ARG A 144 -6.27 -19.05 -4.65
CA ARG A 144 -7.21 -19.39 -5.72
C ARG A 144 -8.06 -18.19 -6.13
N GLU A 145 -8.66 -17.51 -5.16
CA GLU A 145 -9.55 -16.38 -5.45
C GLU A 145 -8.79 -15.17 -6.00
N GLY A 146 -7.58 -14.91 -5.48
CA GLY A 146 -6.70 -13.88 -6.02
C GLY A 146 -6.38 -14.12 -7.50
N LYS A 147 -6.03 -15.36 -7.88
CA LYS A 147 -5.79 -15.72 -9.29
C LYS A 147 -7.03 -15.60 -10.18
N ARG A 148 -8.22 -15.97 -9.68
CA ARG A 148 -9.46 -15.88 -10.45
C ARG A 148 -9.82 -14.44 -10.76
N LYS A 149 -9.78 -13.57 -9.76
CA LYS A 149 -10.14 -12.16 -9.94
C LYS A 149 -9.15 -11.44 -10.86
N THR A 150 -7.85 -11.65 -10.69
CA THR A 150 -6.84 -11.05 -11.57
C THR A 150 -6.81 -11.67 -12.97
N GLY A 151 -7.15 -12.96 -13.11
CA GLY A 151 -7.27 -13.62 -14.41
C GLY A 151 -8.53 -13.23 -15.20
N LEU A 152 -9.64 -12.96 -14.52
CA LEU A 152 -10.88 -12.49 -15.15
C LEU A 152 -10.75 -11.04 -15.66
N LEU A 153 -10.03 -10.19 -14.93
CA LEU A 153 -9.85 -8.79 -15.31
C LEU A 153 -8.92 -8.65 -16.54
N LYS A 154 -7.90 -9.50 -16.69
CA LYS A 154 -7.02 -9.55 -17.87
C LYS A 154 -7.68 -10.06 -19.16
N ALA A 155 -8.87 -10.64 -19.07
CA ALA A 155 -9.60 -11.22 -20.20
C ALA A 155 -10.77 -10.34 -20.68
N SER A 156 -10.99 -9.20 -20.03
CA SER A 156 -12.01 -8.18 -20.39
C SER A 156 -11.33 -7.02 -21.12
#